data_AF-A0A947XXD0-F1
#
_entry.id   AF-A0A947XXD0-F1
#
_cell.length_a   1.000
_cell.length_b   1.000
_cell.length_c   1.000
_cell.angle_alpha   90.00
_cell.angle_beta   90.00
_cell.angle_gamma   90.00
#
_symmetry.space_group_name_H-M   'P 1'
#
loop_
_entity.id
_entity.type
_entity.pdbx_description
1 polymer ?
#
loop_
_entity_poly.entity_id
_entity_poly.type
_entity_poly.pdbx_seq_one_letter_code
_entity_poly.pdbx_strand_id
1 'polypeptide(L)'
;MRRLSFPLLLLSLGAGALAVAGFAPLGLWPLPVLSLAVLFGLLARTASRRAGFLIGLVWGWGFFIAGVSWVFVSLSVYGGMATWLAALATFLFCTVLALFPAAVGALQAYPNGHKRWSASPAWRLLLVMPLAWGATEWVRGWLFTGFPWLVAGYSQVPASPLAGVAPLVGVYGVSYLVALIAALLAWSATTRGRLAQRTWAVVAIVALGVGGQALRGVDWTTPDGAPTTVALLQGNIPQDMKWQPETAQATLETYARMAMASPAQLIVLPETALPLFEADLPDAYRDGLTSIGRQNGGDVLTGLPTGSPAGAYYNSVISL
;
A
#
# COMPACT_ATOMS: atom_id res chain seq x y z
N MET A 1 1.50 -12.58 33.64
CA MET A 1 2.27 -12.17 32.45
C MET A 1 2.65 -13.42 31.69
N ARG A 2 2.34 -13.55 30.40
CA ARG A 2 2.63 -14.79 29.65
C ARG A 2 4.09 -14.77 29.17
N ARG A 3 4.81 -15.87 29.36
CA ARG A 3 6.10 -16.10 28.69
C ARG A 3 5.85 -16.25 27.19
N LEU A 4 6.81 -15.84 26.35
CA LEU A 4 6.76 -16.07 24.91
C LEU A 4 6.62 -17.58 24.69
N SER A 5 5.64 -17.99 23.88
CA SER A 5 5.40 -19.40 23.57
C SER A 5 5.20 -19.59 22.08
N PHE A 6 5.55 -20.76 21.57
CA PHE A 6 5.41 -21.10 20.17
C PHE A 6 3.97 -20.92 19.63
N PRO A 7 2.90 -21.34 20.34
CA PRO A 7 1.52 -21.10 19.89
C PRO A 7 1.16 -19.61 19.76
N LEU A 8 1.73 -18.75 20.61
CA LEU A 8 1.50 -17.32 20.56
C LEU A 8 2.14 -16.71 19.31
N LEU A 9 3.37 -17.13 19.00
CA LEU A 9 4.06 -16.68 17.79
C LEU A 9 3.35 -17.16 16.51
N LEU A 10 2.85 -18.39 16.50
CA LEU A 10 2.02 -18.89 15.39
C LEU A 10 0.74 -18.08 15.21
N LEU A 11 0.06 -17.73 16.30
CA LEU A 11 -1.12 -16.86 16.23
C LEU A 11 -0.75 -15.47 15.68
N SER A 12 0.40 -14.91 16.09
CA SER A 12 0.91 -13.64 15.57
C SER A 12 1.17 -13.72 14.06
N LEU A 13 1.86 -14.78 13.62
CA LEU A 13 2.17 -15.05 12.21
C LEU A 13 0.90 -15.18 11.38
N GLY A 14 -0.03 -16.02 11.83
CA GLY A 14 -1.30 -16.28 11.15
C GLY A 14 -2.17 -15.02 11.05
N ALA A 15 -2.23 -14.22 12.12
CA ALA A 15 -2.93 -12.95 12.09
C ALA A 15 -2.31 -12.01 11.04
N GLY A 16 -0.98 -11.89 11.01
CA GLY A 16 -0.26 -11.10 10.00
C GLY A 16 -0.62 -11.55 8.57
N ALA A 17 -0.55 -12.84 8.28
CA ALA A 17 -0.87 -13.37 6.96
C ALA A 17 -2.34 -13.11 6.56
N LEU A 18 -3.29 -13.27 7.50
CA LEU A 18 -4.70 -13.00 7.25
C LEU A 18 -5.00 -11.52 6.94
N ALA A 19 -4.19 -10.58 7.42
CA ALA A 19 -4.38 -9.17 7.08
C ALA A 19 -4.22 -8.89 5.59
N VAL A 20 -3.44 -9.69 4.86
CA VAL A 20 -3.25 -9.51 3.40
C VAL A 20 -4.57 -9.63 2.64
N ALA A 21 -5.49 -10.45 3.12
CA ALA A 21 -6.81 -10.61 2.50
C ALA A 21 -7.71 -9.35 2.59
N GLY A 22 -7.32 -8.33 3.36
CA GLY A 22 -7.96 -7.02 3.31
C GLY A 22 -7.60 -6.18 2.08
N PHE A 23 -6.56 -6.57 1.34
CA PHE A 23 -6.11 -5.89 0.14
C PHE A 23 -6.63 -6.58 -1.13
N ALA A 24 -6.45 -5.94 -2.28
CA ALA A 24 -6.79 -6.54 -3.56
C ALA A 24 -6.04 -7.87 -3.77
N PRO A 25 -6.66 -8.87 -4.42
CA PRO A 25 -8.01 -8.82 -5.02
C PRO A 25 -9.16 -9.15 -4.05
N LEU A 26 -8.87 -9.58 -2.82
CA LEU A 26 -9.90 -10.11 -1.90
C LEU A 26 -10.75 -9.02 -1.23
N GLY A 27 -10.14 -7.88 -0.84
CA GLY A 27 -10.86 -6.71 -0.33
C GLY A 27 -11.64 -6.91 0.97
N LEU A 28 -11.30 -7.92 1.78
CA LEU A 28 -11.97 -8.23 3.06
C LEU A 28 -11.51 -7.25 4.15
N TRP A 29 -11.96 -6.01 4.04
CA TRP A 29 -11.55 -4.87 4.88
C TRP A 29 -11.59 -5.06 6.41
N PRO A 30 -12.42 -5.95 7.01
CA PRO A 30 -12.36 -6.20 8.45
C PRO A 30 -11.11 -6.97 8.88
N LEU A 31 -10.48 -7.76 7.99
CA LEU A 31 -9.38 -8.66 8.38
C LEU A 31 -8.12 -7.92 8.87
N PRO A 32 -7.67 -6.81 8.26
CA PRO A 32 -6.60 -5.98 8.82
C PRO A 32 -6.92 -5.42 10.21
N VAL A 33 -8.16 -4.98 10.44
CA VAL A 33 -8.61 -4.49 11.75
C VAL A 33 -8.53 -5.63 12.79
N LEU A 34 -9.09 -6.80 12.46
CA LEU A 34 -9.09 -7.96 13.36
C LEU A 34 -7.68 -8.49 13.61
N SER A 35 -6.83 -8.52 12.57
CA SER A 35 -5.43 -8.91 12.67
C SER A 35 -4.64 -7.99 13.60
N LEU A 36 -4.81 -6.67 13.45
CA LEU A 36 -4.21 -5.70 14.37
C LEU A 36 -4.79 -5.81 15.78
N ALA A 37 -6.08 -6.13 15.93
CA ALA A 37 -6.67 -6.35 17.26
C ALA A 37 -6.05 -7.57 17.95
N VAL A 38 -5.76 -8.64 17.21
CA VAL A 38 -5.01 -9.80 17.71
C VAL A 38 -3.60 -9.39 18.12
N LEU A 39 -2.84 -8.71 17.24
CA LEU A 39 -1.50 -8.21 17.54
C LEU A 39 -1.51 -7.34 18.82
N PHE A 40 -2.40 -6.37 18.89
CA PHE A 40 -2.48 -5.43 20.01
C PHE A 40 -2.91 -6.12 21.30
N GLY A 41 -3.81 -7.10 21.23
CA GLY A 41 -4.18 -7.94 22.37
C GLY A 41 -3.03 -8.81 22.88
N LEU A 42 -2.17 -9.33 21.99
CA LEU A 42 -0.95 -10.06 22.37
C LEU A 42 0.08 -9.14 23.03
N LEU A 43 0.30 -7.96 22.45
CA LEU A 43 1.24 -6.96 22.96
C LEU A 43 0.79 -6.39 24.31
N ALA A 44 -0.52 -6.16 24.52
CA ALA A 44 -1.08 -5.70 25.79
C ALA A 44 -0.83 -6.67 26.96
N ARG A 45 -0.55 -7.94 26.69
CA ARG A 45 -0.24 -8.97 27.70
C ARG A 45 1.26 -9.19 27.91
N THR A 46 2.09 -8.38 27.26
CA THR A 46 3.55 -8.51 27.21
C THR A 46 4.24 -7.32 27.87
N ALA A 47 5.24 -7.59 28.70
CA ALA A 47 6.03 -6.55 29.39
C ALA A 47 7.52 -6.56 29.04
N SER A 48 7.98 -7.55 28.28
CA SER A 48 9.36 -7.56 27.80
C SER A 48 9.42 -6.88 26.44
N ARG A 49 10.30 -5.88 26.30
CA ARG A 49 10.58 -5.23 25.00
C ARG A 49 11.02 -6.24 23.95
N ARG A 50 11.85 -7.22 24.34
CA ARG A 50 12.28 -8.30 23.45
C ARG A 50 11.10 -9.16 22.99
N ALA A 51 10.19 -9.50 23.91
CA ALA A 51 9.00 -10.26 23.55
C ALA A 51 8.04 -9.47 22.66
N GLY A 52 7.82 -8.18 22.95
CA GLY A 52 7.00 -7.30 22.12
C GLY A 52 7.58 -7.14 20.71
N PHE A 53 8.90 -6.94 20.61
CA PHE A 53 9.62 -6.92 19.35
C PHE A 53 9.42 -8.21 18.55
N LEU A 54 9.62 -9.38 19.17
CA LEU A 54 9.45 -10.67 18.48
C LEU A 54 8.01 -10.92 18.04
N ILE A 55 7.01 -10.55 18.84
CA ILE A 55 5.60 -10.68 18.46
C ILE A 55 5.28 -9.82 17.23
N GLY A 56 5.71 -8.56 17.24
CA GLY A 56 5.55 -7.64 16.11
C GLY A 56 6.32 -8.10 14.88
N LEU A 57 7.55 -8.58 15.04
CA LEU A 57 8.37 -9.12 13.96
C LEU A 57 7.69 -10.32 13.29
N VAL A 58 7.21 -11.28 14.08
CA VAL A 58 6.56 -12.49 13.56
C VAL A 58 5.20 -12.16 12.91
N TRP A 59 4.45 -11.20 13.44
CA TRP A 59 3.27 -10.67 12.76
C TRP A 59 3.65 -10.04 11.41
N GLY A 60 4.70 -9.21 11.40
CA GLY A 60 5.21 -8.56 10.20
C GLY A 60 5.70 -9.55 9.16
N TRP A 61 6.35 -10.65 9.56
CA TRP A 61 6.69 -11.74 8.66
C TRP A 61 5.44 -12.35 8.02
N GLY A 62 4.40 -12.65 8.80
CA GLY A 62 3.15 -13.17 8.24
C GLY A 62 2.57 -12.22 7.19
N PHE A 63 2.54 -10.93 7.51
CA PHE A 63 1.95 -9.91 6.65
C PHE A 63 2.76 -9.65 5.37
N PHE A 64 4.07 -9.38 5.50
CA PHE A 64 4.91 -9.01 4.37
C PHE A 64 5.35 -10.21 3.54
N ILE A 65 5.62 -11.38 4.14
CA ILE A 65 5.93 -12.57 3.33
C ILE A 65 4.70 -12.95 2.49
N ALA A 66 3.50 -12.95 3.06
CA ALA A 66 2.31 -13.26 2.28
C ALA A 66 1.99 -12.18 1.23
N GLY A 67 2.07 -10.89 1.57
CA GLY A 67 1.62 -9.81 0.70
C GLY A 67 2.68 -9.15 -0.19
N VAL A 68 3.97 -9.45 0.01
CA VAL A 68 5.11 -8.89 -0.76
C VAL A 68 5.96 -10.02 -1.40
N SER A 69 5.54 -11.29 -1.27
CA SER A 69 6.21 -12.42 -1.93
C SER A 69 6.36 -12.26 -3.44
N TRP A 70 5.48 -11.51 -4.10
CA TRP A 70 5.54 -11.24 -5.54
C TRP A 70 6.87 -10.59 -5.99
N VAL A 71 7.59 -9.89 -5.10
CA VAL A 71 8.93 -9.35 -5.39
C VAL A 71 9.93 -10.45 -5.78
N PHE A 72 9.71 -11.68 -5.31
CA PHE A 72 10.48 -12.85 -5.75
C PHE A 72 10.47 -13.02 -7.28
N VAL A 73 9.31 -12.82 -7.92
CA VAL A 73 9.16 -12.94 -9.37
C VAL A 73 9.96 -11.86 -10.09
N SER A 74 9.93 -10.62 -9.57
CA SER A 74 10.73 -9.51 -10.09
C SER A 74 12.23 -9.83 -10.06
N LEU A 75 12.74 -10.39 -8.96
CA LEU A 75 14.16 -10.71 -8.83
C LEU A 75 14.59 -11.94 -9.65
N SER A 76 13.80 -13.01 -9.59
CA SER A 76 14.16 -14.29 -10.23
C SER A 76 13.91 -14.28 -11.74
N VAL A 77 12.69 -13.95 -12.16
CA VAL A 77 12.27 -14.06 -13.57
C VAL A 77 12.82 -12.89 -14.39
N TYR A 78 12.62 -11.65 -13.92
CA TYR A 78 13.02 -10.46 -14.68
C TYR A 78 14.44 -9.98 -14.35
N GLY A 79 14.90 -10.19 -13.12
CA GLY A 79 16.26 -9.85 -12.70
C GLY A 79 17.31 -10.93 -12.99
N GLY A 80 16.90 -12.11 -13.45
CA GLY A 80 17.80 -13.24 -13.75
C GLY A 80 18.53 -13.81 -12.51
N MET A 81 18.08 -13.47 -11.31
CA MET A 81 18.71 -13.92 -10.07
C MET A 81 18.45 -15.40 -9.82
N ALA A 82 19.47 -16.15 -9.38
CA ALA A 82 19.31 -17.53 -8.96
C ALA A 82 18.18 -17.67 -7.93
N THR A 83 17.30 -18.66 -8.10
CA THR A 83 16.03 -18.78 -7.35
C THR A 83 16.21 -18.77 -5.84
N TRP A 84 17.21 -19.49 -5.31
CA TRP A 84 17.48 -19.52 -3.88
C TRP A 84 17.95 -18.15 -3.34
N LEU A 85 18.72 -17.41 -4.14
CA LEU A 85 19.20 -16.07 -3.78
C LEU A 85 18.07 -15.05 -3.83
N ALA A 86 17.19 -15.14 -4.84
CA ALA A 86 15.97 -14.34 -4.91
C ALA A 86 15.05 -14.59 -3.71
N ALA A 87 14.86 -15.86 -3.32
CA ALA A 87 14.06 -16.21 -2.14
C ALA A 87 14.67 -15.64 -0.85
N LEU A 88 16.00 -15.74 -0.69
CA LEU A 88 16.70 -15.16 0.46
C LEU A 88 16.57 -13.63 0.47
N ALA A 89 16.79 -12.96 -0.67
CA ALA A 89 16.67 -11.52 -0.79
C ALA A 89 15.24 -11.03 -0.48
N THR A 90 14.22 -11.71 -1.00
CA THR A 90 12.80 -11.41 -0.68
C THR A 90 12.51 -11.62 0.81
N PHE A 91 13.00 -12.70 1.43
CA PHE A 91 12.81 -12.93 2.86
C PHE A 91 13.49 -11.84 3.72
N LEU A 92 14.71 -11.46 3.38
CA LEU A 92 15.45 -10.40 4.08
C LEU A 92 14.74 -9.04 3.90
N PHE A 93 14.26 -8.75 2.69
CA PHE A 93 13.47 -7.55 2.41
C PHE A 93 12.19 -7.50 3.26
N CYS A 94 11.40 -8.59 3.27
CA CYS A 94 10.23 -8.71 4.13
C CYS A 94 10.58 -8.60 5.62
N THR A 95 11.76 -9.07 6.03
CA THR A 95 12.26 -8.92 7.41
C THR A 95 12.54 -7.45 7.75
N VAL A 96 13.14 -6.68 6.84
CA VAL A 96 13.32 -5.23 7.02
C VAL A 96 11.95 -4.54 7.18
N LEU A 97 10.95 -4.89 6.37
CA LEU A 97 9.59 -4.36 6.52
C LEU A 97 8.95 -4.79 7.84
N ALA A 98 9.19 -6.03 8.29
CA ALA A 98 8.68 -6.53 9.56
C ALA A 98 9.30 -5.83 10.79
N LEU A 99 10.41 -5.11 10.65
CA LEU A 99 10.98 -4.29 11.72
C LEU A 99 10.04 -3.14 12.14
N PHE A 100 9.17 -2.65 11.25
CA PHE A 100 8.23 -1.57 11.58
C PHE A 100 7.15 -2.03 12.58
N PRO A 101 6.39 -3.13 12.34
CA PRO A 101 5.55 -3.74 13.36
C PRO A 101 6.33 -4.20 14.62
N ALA A 102 7.58 -4.67 14.47
CA ALA A 102 8.43 -5.04 15.60
C ALA A 102 8.75 -3.83 16.49
N ALA A 103 9.01 -2.66 15.90
CA ALA A 103 9.23 -1.41 16.62
C ALA A 103 7.98 -1.00 17.42
N VAL A 104 6.78 -1.09 16.82
CA VAL A 104 5.50 -0.85 17.53
C VAL A 104 5.36 -1.82 18.72
N GLY A 105 5.68 -3.10 18.52
CA GLY A 105 5.66 -4.10 19.59
C GLY A 105 6.65 -3.81 20.72
N ALA A 106 7.87 -3.37 20.39
CA ALA A 106 8.88 -2.97 21.37
C ALA A 106 8.49 -1.70 22.16
N LEU A 107 7.85 -0.73 21.50
CA LEU A 107 7.36 0.50 22.12
C LEU A 107 6.21 0.23 23.10
N GLN A 108 5.30 -0.69 22.75
CA GLN A 108 4.18 -1.05 23.62
C GLN A 108 4.66 -1.72 24.92
N ALA A 109 5.70 -2.54 24.84
CA ALA A 109 6.19 -3.30 25.98
C ALA A 109 6.64 -2.39 27.14
N TYR A 110 5.96 -2.56 28.28
CA TYR A 110 6.25 -1.83 29.51
C TYR A 110 7.30 -2.60 30.33
N PRO A 111 8.57 -2.16 30.41
CA PRO A 111 9.51 -2.76 31.33
C PRO A 111 8.99 -2.56 32.76
N ASN A 112 8.63 -3.67 33.43
CA ASN A 112 8.36 -3.68 34.86
C ASN A 112 9.57 -3.06 35.59
N GLY A 113 9.47 -1.81 36.03
CA GLY A 113 10.51 -1.20 36.88
C GLY A 113 10.74 0.31 36.74
N HIS A 114 10.31 0.96 35.66
CA HIS A 114 10.56 2.41 35.51
C HIS A 114 9.29 3.24 35.76
N LYS A 115 9.11 3.63 37.03
CA LYS A 115 8.08 4.57 37.53
C LYS A 115 8.08 5.96 36.85
N ARG A 116 9.04 6.28 35.98
CA ARG A 116 9.17 7.61 35.37
C ARG A 116 8.20 7.91 34.23
N TRP A 117 7.57 6.89 33.62
CA TRP A 117 6.59 7.06 32.53
C TRP A 117 5.36 6.18 32.79
N SER A 118 4.59 6.53 33.84
CA SER A 118 3.41 5.80 34.29
C SER A 118 2.16 6.12 33.46
N ALA A 119 2.23 5.99 32.13
CA ALA A 119 1.01 5.97 31.32
C ALA A 119 0.21 4.71 31.65
N SER A 120 -1.10 4.84 31.88
CA SER A 120 -1.95 3.68 32.16
C SER A 120 -1.91 2.68 31.00
N PRO A 121 -2.13 1.37 31.24
CA PRO A 121 -2.21 0.37 30.17
C PRO A 121 -3.21 0.75 29.08
N ALA A 122 -4.30 1.44 29.45
CA ALA A 122 -5.29 1.95 28.51
C ALA A 122 -4.74 3.08 27.64
N TRP A 123 -4.01 4.05 28.20
CA TRP A 123 -3.37 5.12 27.43
C TRP A 123 -2.37 4.59 26.41
N ARG A 124 -1.56 3.59 26.79
CA ARG A 124 -0.61 2.96 25.86
C ARG A 124 -1.33 2.28 24.70
N LEU A 125 -2.34 1.48 25.01
CA LEU A 125 -3.08 0.72 24.01
C LEU A 125 -3.92 1.62 23.09
N LEU A 126 -4.63 2.61 23.63
CA LEU A 126 -5.60 3.41 22.88
C LEU A 126 -5.01 4.65 22.20
N LEU A 127 -3.87 5.16 22.67
CA LEU A 127 -3.23 6.35 22.10
C LEU A 127 -1.87 6.02 21.49
N VAL A 128 -0.96 5.46 22.28
CA VAL A 128 0.43 5.26 21.83
C VAL A 128 0.51 4.26 20.69
N MET A 129 -0.18 3.12 20.77
CA MET A 129 -0.10 2.10 19.72
C MET A 129 -0.67 2.54 18.37
N PRO A 130 -1.88 3.13 18.29
CA PRO A 130 -2.40 3.58 17.01
C PRO A 130 -1.54 4.68 16.37
N LEU A 131 -1.06 5.64 17.19
CA LEU A 131 -0.15 6.69 16.72
C LEU A 131 1.18 6.10 16.23
N ALA A 132 1.77 5.18 17.00
CA ALA A 132 2.99 4.49 16.61
C ALA A 132 2.80 3.70 15.31
N TRP A 133 1.66 3.03 15.14
CA TRP A 133 1.33 2.30 13.91
C TRP A 133 1.33 3.23 12.69
N GLY A 134 0.49 4.28 12.72
CA GLY A 134 0.41 5.25 11.62
C GLY A 134 1.74 5.94 11.33
N ALA A 135 2.49 6.32 12.38
CA ALA A 135 3.81 6.92 12.23
C ALA A 135 4.82 5.95 11.59
N THR A 136 4.84 4.68 12.00
CA THR A 136 5.75 3.69 11.41
C THR A 136 5.40 3.38 9.96
N GLU A 137 4.13 3.37 9.57
CA GLU A 137 3.74 3.23 8.16
C GLU A 137 4.16 4.45 7.34
N TRP A 138 4.02 5.66 7.88
CA TRP A 138 4.48 6.88 7.22
C TRP A 138 6.00 6.88 7.05
N VAL A 139 6.77 6.60 8.10
CA VAL A 139 8.24 6.53 8.04
C VAL A 139 8.71 5.45 7.07
N ARG A 140 8.02 4.30 7.01
CA ARG A 140 8.31 3.24 6.02
C ARG A 140 8.15 3.72 4.58
N GLY A 141 7.31 4.72 4.34
CA GLY A 141 7.16 5.38 3.04
C GLY A 141 8.28 6.36 2.67
N TRP A 142 9.22 6.66 3.56
CA TRP A 142 10.29 7.64 3.34
C TRP A 142 11.70 7.08 3.55
N LEU A 143 11.88 6.23 4.56
CA LEU A 143 13.19 5.70 4.93
C LEU A 143 13.79 4.89 3.76
N PHE A 144 15.03 5.21 3.37
CA PHE A 144 15.73 4.58 2.24
C PHE A 144 14.89 4.59 0.95
N THR A 145 14.44 5.78 0.52
CA THR A 145 13.50 6.02 -0.60
C THR A 145 12.07 5.51 -0.39
N GLY A 146 11.83 4.69 0.63
CA GLY A 146 10.51 4.25 1.04
C GLY A 146 9.98 3.03 0.29
N PHE A 147 9.19 2.22 0.99
CA PHE A 147 8.38 1.14 0.40
C PHE A 147 7.01 1.08 1.10
N PRO A 148 6.06 1.97 0.76
CA PRO A 148 4.76 2.08 1.43
C PRO A 148 3.73 1.03 0.95
N TRP A 149 4.15 -0.21 0.66
CA TRP A 149 3.22 -1.29 0.27
C TRP A 149 2.40 -1.77 1.46
N LEU A 150 1.16 -2.23 1.23
CA LEU A 150 0.28 -2.75 2.28
C LEU A 150 0.04 -1.77 3.47
N VAL A 151 -0.03 -0.47 3.21
CA VAL A 151 -0.49 0.51 4.22
C VAL A 151 -1.94 0.19 4.61
N ALA A 152 -2.23 0.03 5.90
CA ALA A 152 -3.51 -0.47 6.38
C ALA A 152 -4.72 0.38 5.94
N GLY A 153 -4.51 1.67 5.64
CA GLY A 153 -5.53 2.56 5.12
C GLY A 153 -6.10 2.11 3.76
N TYR A 154 -5.28 1.54 2.87
CA TYR A 154 -5.76 1.08 1.55
C TYR A 154 -6.75 -0.06 1.66
N SER A 155 -6.66 -0.89 2.70
CA SER A 155 -7.57 -2.02 2.88
C SER A 155 -9.01 -1.58 3.16
N GLN A 156 -9.25 -0.28 3.40
CA GLN A 156 -10.57 0.25 3.70
C GLN A 156 -11.33 0.69 2.43
N VAL A 157 -10.64 0.84 1.29
CA VAL A 157 -11.25 1.23 0.02
C VAL A 157 -11.56 -0.02 -0.82
N PRO A 158 -12.71 -0.09 -1.53
CA PRO A 158 -13.79 0.90 -1.56
C PRO A 158 -14.93 0.60 -0.58
N ALA A 159 -14.89 -0.49 0.18
CA ALA A 159 -16.07 -1.03 0.87
C ALA A 159 -16.27 -0.57 2.33
N SER A 160 -15.19 -0.30 3.09
CA SER A 160 -15.28 0.05 4.51
C SER A 160 -15.77 1.48 4.75
N PRO A 161 -16.67 1.74 5.71
CA PRO A 161 -17.08 3.10 6.09
C PRO A 161 -15.94 4.10 6.26
N LEU A 162 -14.75 3.65 6.69
CA LEU A 162 -13.56 4.50 6.80
C LEU A 162 -13.04 5.06 5.46
N ALA A 163 -13.50 4.58 4.31
CA ALA A 163 -13.16 5.20 3.03
C ALA A 163 -13.66 6.66 2.94
N GLY A 164 -14.77 7.00 3.62
CA GLY A 164 -15.32 8.36 3.60
C GLY A 164 -14.47 9.41 4.32
N VAL A 165 -13.60 8.98 5.25
CA VAL A 165 -12.67 9.92 5.91
C VAL A 165 -11.38 10.14 5.12
N ALA A 166 -11.10 9.31 4.10
CA ALA A 166 -9.85 9.37 3.35
C ALA A 166 -9.56 10.76 2.72
N PRO A 167 -10.54 11.50 2.17
CA PRO A 167 -10.31 12.86 1.64
C PRO A 167 -9.85 13.86 2.70
N LEU A 168 -10.18 13.64 3.98
CA LEU A 168 -9.87 14.57 5.07
C LEU A 168 -8.50 14.31 5.71
N VAL A 169 -8.15 13.03 5.90
CA VAL A 169 -6.99 12.64 6.72
C VAL A 169 -5.92 11.88 5.95
N GLY A 170 -6.17 11.59 4.66
CA GLY A 170 -5.28 10.79 3.82
C GLY A 170 -5.13 9.35 4.29
N VAL A 171 -4.35 8.56 3.54
CA VAL A 171 -4.21 7.11 3.77
C VAL A 171 -3.60 6.77 5.14
N TYR A 172 -2.64 7.55 5.62
CA TYR A 172 -2.01 7.32 6.93
C TYR A 172 -2.94 7.69 8.10
N GLY A 173 -3.81 8.69 7.93
CA GLY A 173 -4.87 8.98 8.89
C GLY A 173 -5.90 7.86 8.96
N VAL A 174 -6.28 7.27 7.83
CA VAL A 174 -7.13 6.07 7.80
C VAL A 174 -6.43 4.89 8.49
N SER A 175 -5.13 4.69 8.25
CA SER A 175 -4.34 3.65 8.93
C SER A 175 -4.33 3.81 10.45
N TYR A 176 -4.15 5.05 10.93
CA TYR A 176 -4.28 5.36 12.36
C TYR A 176 -5.67 4.96 12.89
N LEU A 177 -6.76 5.26 12.17
CA LEU A 177 -8.11 4.90 12.59
C LEU A 177 -8.35 3.38 12.59
N VAL A 178 -7.80 2.65 11.61
CA VAL A 178 -7.79 1.18 11.59
C VAL A 178 -7.10 0.64 12.85
N ALA A 179 -5.93 1.16 13.18
CA ALA A 179 -5.19 0.79 14.38
C ALA A 179 -5.94 1.19 15.67
N LEU A 180 -6.65 2.32 15.68
CA LEU A 180 -7.46 2.77 16.81
C LEU A 180 -8.65 1.84 17.06
N ILE A 181 -9.38 1.45 16.00
CA ILE A 181 -10.47 0.47 16.11
C ILE A 181 -9.92 -0.88 16.60
N ALA A 182 -8.79 -1.33 16.07
CA ALA A 182 -8.11 -2.52 16.53
C ALA A 182 -7.73 -2.44 18.02
N ALA A 183 -7.25 -1.29 18.49
CA ALA A 183 -6.94 -1.03 19.88
C ALA A 183 -8.19 -1.04 20.77
N LEU A 184 -9.31 -0.47 20.33
CA LEU A 184 -10.60 -0.51 21.04
C LEU A 184 -11.10 -1.95 21.20
N LEU A 185 -11.00 -2.76 20.13
CA LEU A 185 -11.33 -4.18 20.16
C LEU A 185 -10.42 -4.94 21.15
N ALA A 186 -9.10 -4.75 21.05
CA ALA A 186 -8.13 -5.36 21.95
C ALA A 186 -8.38 -4.96 23.42
N TRP A 187 -8.71 -3.69 23.67
CA TRP A 187 -8.99 -3.16 25.00
C TRP A 187 -10.27 -3.78 25.59
N SER A 188 -11.32 -3.92 24.79
CA SER A 188 -12.58 -4.56 25.20
C SER A 188 -12.40 -6.04 25.59
N ALA A 189 -11.52 -6.75 24.86
CA ALA A 189 -11.24 -8.17 25.06
C ALA A 189 -10.26 -8.43 26.22
N THR A 190 -9.38 -7.48 26.51
CA THR A 190 -8.37 -7.62 27.58
C THR A 190 -8.85 -7.11 28.92
N THR A 191 -9.83 -6.20 28.97
CA THR A 191 -10.35 -5.67 30.22
C THR A 191 -11.52 -6.53 30.73
N ARG A 192 -11.27 -7.30 31.80
CA ARG A 192 -12.27 -8.18 32.42
C ARG A 192 -13.18 -7.38 33.37
N GLY A 193 -14.49 -7.64 33.33
CA GLY A 193 -15.45 -7.25 34.36
C GLY A 193 -15.95 -5.80 34.35
N ARG A 194 -15.69 -5.01 33.30
CA ARG A 194 -16.13 -3.59 33.22
C ARG A 194 -17.02 -3.37 32.00
N LEU A 195 -18.32 -3.65 32.15
CA LEU A 195 -19.32 -3.50 31.08
C LEU A 195 -19.26 -2.11 30.44
N ALA A 196 -19.18 -1.05 31.25
CA ALA A 196 -19.10 0.33 30.79
C ALA A 196 -17.94 0.57 29.78
N GLN A 197 -16.76 0.01 30.01
CA GLN A 197 -15.61 0.19 29.10
C GLN A 197 -15.81 -0.51 27.75
N ARG A 198 -16.43 -1.69 27.77
CA ARG A 198 -16.81 -2.40 26.54
C ARG A 198 -17.87 -1.62 25.78
N THR A 199 -18.86 -1.08 26.48
CA THR A 199 -19.88 -0.21 25.89
C THR A 199 -19.24 1.01 25.24
N TRP A 200 -18.33 1.71 25.92
CA TRP A 200 -17.63 2.85 25.34
C TRP A 200 -16.76 2.49 24.12
N ALA A 201 -16.11 1.32 24.13
CA ALA A 201 -15.37 0.84 22.96
C ALA A 201 -16.30 0.60 21.76
N VAL A 202 -17.44 -0.04 21.98
CA VAL A 202 -18.45 -0.28 20.93
C VAL A 202 -19.02 1.04 20.43
N VAL A 203 -19.39 1.97 21.32
CA VAL A 203 -19.91 3.29 20.96
C VAL A 203 -18.89 4.05 20.11
N ALA A 204 -17.60 4.04 20.48
CA ALA A 204 -16.56 4.70 19.70
C ALA A 204 -16.39 4.06 18.31
N ILE A 205 -16.38 2.73 18.20
CA ILE A 205 -16.28 2.03 16.91
C ILE A 205 -17.49 2.35 16.02
N VAL A 206 -18.70 2.31 16.59
CA VAL A 206 -19.94 2.63 15.87
C VAL A 206 -19.94 4.09 15.43
N ALA A 207 -19.54 5.03 16.30
CA ALA A 207 -19.44 6.44 15.95
C ALA A 207 -18.47 6.70 14.80
N LEU A 208 -17.29 6.06 14.81
CA LEU A 208 -16.33 6.14 13.71
C LEU A 208 -16.88 5.55 12.41
N GLY A 209 -17.58 4.41 12.49
CA GLY A 209 -18.22 3.77 11.34
C GLY A 209 -19.33 4.63 10.74
N VAL A 210 -20.25 5.14 11.58
CA VAL A 210 -21.35 6.02 11.16
C VAL A 210 -20.81 7.33 10.58
N GLY A 211 -19.84 7.96 11.25
CA GLY A 211 -19.20 9.18 10.76
C GLY A 211 -18.50 8.99 9.42
N GLY A 212 -17.74 7.90 9.26
CA GLY A 212 -17.12 7.54 7.98
C GLY A 212 -18.15 7.29 6.89
N GLN A 213 -19.24 6.57 7.20
CA GLN A 213 -20.31 6.31 6.24
C GLN A 213 -21.04 7.59 5.82
N ALA A 214 -21.27 8.53 6.73
CA ALA A 214 -21.87 9.83 6.42
C ALA A 214 -20.99 10.63 5.45
N LEU A 215 -19.67 10.63 5.66
CA LEU A 215 -18.72 11.35 4.81
C LEU A 215 -18.54 10.73 3.41
N ARG A 216 -18.92 9.47 3.21
CA ARG A 216 -18.92 8.84 1.87
C ARG A 216 -19.92 9.48 0.91
N GLY A 217 -21.00 10.06 1.43
CA GLY A 217 -22.01 10.76 0.63
C GLY A 217 -21.63 12.21 0.31
N VAL A 218 -20.46 12.67 0.74
CA VAL A 218 -19.98 14.05 0.50
C VAL A 218 -19.13 14.08 -0.75
N ASP A 219 -19.60 14.83 -1.75
CA ASP A 219 -18.81 15.17 -2.93
C ASP A 219 -17.86 16.33 -2.57
N TRP A 220 -16.58 16.01 -2.39
CA TRP A 220 -15.54 16.98 -2.04
C TRP A 220 -15.09 17.87 -3.22
N THR A 221 -15.54 17.53 -4.44
CA THR A 221 -15.20 18.22 -5.68
C THR A 221 -16.42 18.29 -6.57
N THR A 222 -16.59 19.39 -7.29
CA THR A 222 -17.60 19.54 -8.33
C THR A 222 -16.96 19.40 -9.70
N PRO A 223 -17.65 18.81 -10.70
CA PRO A 223 -17.17 18.81 -12.08
C PRO A 223 -16.87 20.23 -12.56
N ASP A 224 -15.74 20.39 -13.27
CA ASP A 224 -15.38 21.64 -13.96
C ASP A 224 -15.35 21.38 -15.47
N GLY A 225 -16.09 22.19 -16.23
CA GLY A 225 -16.23 22.04 -17.67
C GLY A 225 -17.06 20.84 -18.14
N ALA A 226 -16.94 20.52 -19.43
CA ALA A 226 -17.62 19.39 -20.06
C ALA A 226 -16.79 18.10 -19.92
N PRO A 227 -17.41 16.91 -19.83
CA PRO A 227 -16.68 15.65 -19.74
C PRO A 227 -15.76 15.41 -20.95
N THR A 228 -14.49 15.06 -20.67
CA THR A 228 -13.51 14.67 -21.70
C THR A 228 -13.60 13.17 -21.97
N THR A 229 -13.65 12.77 -23.23
CA THR A 229 -13.56 11.34 -23.61
C THR A 229 -12.11 10.89 -23.54
N VAL A 230 -11.83 9.81 -22.79
CA VAL A 230 -10.47 9.30 -22.56
C VAL A 230 -10.34 7.86 -23.04
N ALA A 231 -9.29 7.55 -23.79
CA ALA A 231 -8.89 6.18 -24.15
C ALA A 231 -7.55 5.82 -23.52
N LEU A 232 -7.51 4.75 -22.73
CA LEU A 232 -6.28 4.17 -22.19
C LEU A 232 -5.86 2.99 -23.08
N LEU A 233 -4.74 3.12 -23.77
CA LEU A 233 -4.27 2.09 -24.70
C LEU A 233 -3.44 1.05 -23.95
N GLN A 234 -3.76 -0.24 -24.07
CA GLN A 234 -3.00 -1.31 -23.44
C GLN A 234 -2.45 -2.28 -24.50
N GLY A 235 -1.17 -2.12 -24.86
CA GLY A 235 -0.54 -2.92 -25.92
C GLY A 235 -0.21 -4.37 -25.53
N ASN A 236 -0.19 -4.69 -24.23
CA ASN A 236 0.14 -6.03 -23.71
C ASN A 236 1.46 -6.62 -24.27
N ILE A 237 2.47 -5.75 -24.47
CA ILE A 237 3.79 -6.15 -24.99
C ILE A 237 4.54 -6.93 -23.91
N PRO A 238 5.01 -8.18 -24.19
CA PRO A 238 5.77 -8.97 -23.23
C PRO A 238 7.05 -8.25 -22.76
N GLN A 239 7.35 -8.36 -21.46
CA GLN A 239 8.43 -7.60 -20.82
C GLN A 239 9.83 -7.95 -21.37
N ASP A 240 10.05 -9.22 -21.74
CA ASP A 240 11.27 -9.73 -22.36
C ASP A 240 11.48 -9.24 -23.79
N MET A 241 10.39 -8.91 -24.48
CA MET A 241 10.39 -8.38 -25.85
C MET A 241 10.46 -6.86 -25.90
N LYS A 242 10.06 -6.16 -24.82
CA LYS A 242 9.84 -4.70 -24.81
C LYS A 242 11.02 -3.86 -25.31
N TRP A 243 12.25 -4.31 -25.06
CA TRP A 243 13.47 -3.57 -25.39
C TRP A 243 14.29 -4.20 -26.53
N GLN A 244 13.72 -5.18 -27.23
CA GLN A 244 14.38 -5.80 -28.38
C GLN A 244 14.24 -4.88 -29.60
N PRO A 245 15.34 -4.48 -30.26
CA PRO A 245 15.27 -3.62 -31.45
C PRO A 245 14.33 -4.17 -32.54
N GLU A 246 14.24 -5.49 -32.66
CA GLU A 246 13.42 -6.20 -33.64
C GLU A 246 11.91 -6.03 -33.42
N THR A 247 11.49 -5.73 -32.19
CA THR A 247 10.07 -5.61 -31.80
C THR A 247 9.63 -4.15 -31.65
N ALA A 248 10.58 -3.22 -31.62
CA ALA A 248 10.33 -1.79 -31.43
C ALA A 248 9.38 -1.24 -32.50
N GLN A 249 9.64 -1.53 -33.78
CA GLN A 249 8.79 -1.09 -34.88
C GLN A 249 7.37 -1.67 -34.78
N ALA A 250 7.24 -2.97 -34.53
CA ALA A 250 5.92 -3.61 -34.36
C ALA A 250 5.14 -3.02 -33.17
N THR A 251 5.84 -2.62 -32.11
CA THR A 251 5.25 -1.94 -30.96
C THR A 251 4.72 -0.56 -31.33
N LEU A 252 5.52 0.25 -32.05
CA LEU A 252 5.10 1.55 -32.57
C LEU A 252 3.84 1.43 -33.43
N GLU A 253 3.85 0.49 -34.39
CA GLU A 253 2.72 0.24 -35.30
C GLU A 253 1.46 -0.21 -34.55
N THR A 254 1.62 -1.03 -33.51
CA THR A 254 0.50 -1.47 -32.67
C THR A 254 -0.16 -0.28 -31.98
N TYR A 255 0.63 0.58 -31.32
CA TYR A 255 0.10 1.76 -30.64
C TYR A 255 -0.49 2.79 -31.61
N ALA A 256 0.15 3.03 -32.76
CA ALA A 256 -0.41 3.93 -33.78
C ALA A 256 -1.76 3.42 -34.29
N ARG A 257 -1.91 2.11 -34.53
CA ARG A 257 -3.18 1.51 -34.95
C ARG A 257 -4.26 1.66 -33.89
N MET A 258 -3.92 1.43 -32.62
CA MET A 258 -4.85 1.62 -31.50
C MET A 258 -5.25 3.09 -31.32
N ALA A 259 -4.32 4.02 -31.48
CA ALA A 259 -4.57 5.46 -31.42
C ALA A 259 -5.49 5.92 -32.57
N MET A 260 -5.20 5.50 -33.81
CA MET A 260 -6.04 5.82 -34.97
C MET A 260 -7.48 5.28 -34.86
N ALA A 261 -7.67 4.15 -34.18
CA ALA A 261 -8.99 3.56 -33.97
C ALA A 261 -9.79 4.24 -32.84
N SER A 262 -9.16 5.14 -32.07
CA SER A 262 -9.78 5.79 -30.93
C SER A 262 -10.42 7.13 -31.32
N PRO A 263 -11.72 7.35 -31.07
CA PRO A 263 -12.37 8.65 -31.24
C PRO A 263 -12.24 9.55 -30.00
N ALA A 264 -11.45 9.15 -28.99
CA ALA A 264 -11.35 9.88 -27.73
C ALA A 264 -10.54 11.17 -27.88
N GLN A 265 -10.94 12.22 -27.15
CA GLN A 265 -10.23 13.50 -27.07
C GLN A 265 -8.84 13.33 -26.44
N LEU A 266 -8.75 12.58 -25.35
CA LEU A 266 -7.49 12.29 -24.69
C LEU A 266 -7.13 10.82 -24.87
N ILE A 267 -6.01 10.54 -25.53
CA ILE A 267 -5.50 9.18 -25.71
C ILE A 267 -4.25 9.04 -24.84
N VAL A 268 -4.19 8.03 -23.99
CA VAL A 268 -3.07 7.82 -23.06
C VAL A 268 -2.44 6.46 -23.30
N LEU A 269 -1.15 6.46 -23.63
CA LEU A 269 -0.31 5.28 -23.73
C LEU A 269 0.40 5.04 -22.38
N PRO A 270 0.77 3.78 -22.07
CA PRO A 270 1.36 3.43 -20.78
C PRO A 270 2.83 3.88 -20.67
N GLU A 271 3.40 3.64 -19.50
CA GLU A 271 4.81 3.93 -19.21
C GLU A 271 5.75 3.24 -20.19
N THR A 272 6.65 4.02 -20.79
CA THR A 272 7.60 3.56 -21.80
C THR A 272 6.91 2.71 -22.89
N ALA A 273 5.78 3.19 -23.39
CA ALA A 273 5.03 2.54 -24.47
C ALA A 273 5.84 2.50 -25.78
N LEU A 274 6.62 3.56 -26.01
CA LEU A 274 7.52 3.68 -27.16
C LEU A 274 8.93 3.33 -26.65
N PRO A 275 9.51 2.17 -27.03
CA PRO A 275 10.79 1.70 -26.51
C PRO A 275 11.98 2.38 -27.22
N LEU A 276 11.89 3.69 -27.41
CA LEU A 276 12.89 4.55 -28.07
C LEU A 276 13.05 5.82 -27.26
N PHE A 277 14.23 6.43 -27.34
CA PHE A 277 14.40 7.79 -26.83
C PHE A 277 13.57 8.76 -27.67
N GLU A 278 13.10 9.83 -27.03
CA GLU A 278 12.32 10.86 -27.72
C GLU A 278 13.02 11.42 -28.96
N ALA A 279 14.34 11.59 -28.89
CA ALA A 279 15.16 12.08 -29.99
C ALA A 279 15.24 11.10 -31.17
N ASP A 280 15.03 9.81 -30.92
CA ASP A 280 15.07 8.75 -31.93
C ASP A 280 13.66 8.42 -32.46
N LEU A 281 12.61 9.08 -31.96
CA LEU A 281 11.25 8.88 -32.42
C LEU A 281 11.11 9.47 -33.85
N PRO A 282 10.72 8.69 -34.86
CA PRO A 282 10.60 9.21 -36.22
C PRO A 282 9.59 10.37 -36.30
N ASP A 283 9.98 11.47 -36.94
CA ASP A 283 9.13 12.67 -37.07
C ASP A 283 7.75 12.34 -37.66
N ALA A 284 7.70 11.50 -38.70
CA ALA A 284 6.44 11.06 -39.30
C ALA A 284 5.51 10.33 -38.31
N TYR A 285 6.08 9.57 -37.37
CA TYR A 285 5.29 8.89 -36.34
C TYR A 285 4.77 9.89 -35.30
N ARG A 286 5.63 10.81 -34.86
CA ARG A 286 5.28 11.90 -33.93
C ARG A 286 4.16 12.77 -34.50
N ASP A 287 4.32 13.22 -35.74
CA ASP A 287 3.35 14.06 -36.44
C ASP A 287 2.04 13.30 -36.67
N GLY A 288 2.11 11.99 -36.93
CA GLY A 288 0.94 11.11 -37.02
C GLY A 288 0.12 11.10 -35.72
N LEU A 289 0.77 10.89 -34.57
CA LEU A 289 0.09 10.93 -33.27
C LEU A 289 -0.47 12.31 -32.94
N THR A 290 0.31 13.36 -33.21
CA THR A 290 -0.11 14.77 -33.04
C THR A 290 -1.37 15.07 -33.86
N SER A 291 -1.41 14.57 -35.10
CA SER A 291 -2.55 14.75 -35.99
C SER A 291 -3.80 14.05 -35.46
N ILE A 292 -3.66 12.83 -34.92
CA ILE A 292 -4.78 12.07 -34.32
C ILE A 292 -5.38 12.85 -33.14
N GLY A 293 -4.55 13.32 -32.21
CA GLY A 293 -5.01 14.14 -31.07
C GLY A 293 -5.79 15.36 -31.54
N ARG A 294 -5.20 16.15 -32.45
CA ARG A 294 -5.84 17.37 -33.00
C ARG A 294 -7.15 17.08 -33.74
N GLN A 295 -7.22 16.00 -34.51
CA GLN A 295 -8.44 15.60 -35.23
C GLN A 295 -9.58 15.27 -34.25
N ASN A 296 -9.26 14.67 -33.11
CA ASN A 296 -10.22 14.38 -32.05
C ASN A 296 -10.51 15.60 -31.15
N GLY A 297 -9.86 16.74 -31.38
CA GLY A 297 -9.98 17.93 -30.55
C GLY A 297 -9.33 17.77 -29.17
N GLY A 298 -8.25 16.99 -29.05
CA GLY A 298 -7.46 16.86 -27.83
C GLY A 298 -6.02 16.42 -28.10
N ASP A 299 -5.47 15.55 -27.25
CA ASP A 299 -4.03 15.23 -27.19
C ASP A 299 -3.75 13.73 -27.05
N VAL A 300 -2.57 13.30 -27.49
CA VAL A 300 -2.01 11.96 -27.23
C VAL A 300 -0.90 12.05 -26.20
N LEU A 301 -1.12 11.51 -25.00
CA LEU A 301 -0.10 11.36 -23.97
C LEU A 301 0.64 10.03 -24.13
N THR A 302 1.96 10.06 -24.13
CA THR A 302 2.76 8.83 -24.24
C THR A 302 3.98 8.83 -23.34
N GLY A 303 4.25 7.67 -22.76
CA GLY A 303 5.44 7.42 -21.95
C GLY A 303 6.61 6.96 -22.81
N LEU A 304 7.77 7.61 -22.67
CA LEU A 304 9.03 7.23 -23.32
C LEU A 304 10.24 7.86 -22.61
N PRO A 305 11.45 7.30 -22.77
CA PRO A 305 12.64 7.92 -22.23
C PRO A 305 13.00 9.22 -22.97
N THR A 306 13.36 10.25 -22.22
CA THR A 306 13.87 11.53 -22.74
C THR A 306 15.32 11.74 -22.32
N GLY A 307 16.04 12.64 -22.98
CA GLY A 307 17.47 12.86 -22.76
C GLY A 307 18.34 11.93 -23.60
N SER A 308 19.48 11.49 -23.05
CA SER A 308 20.45 10.68 -23.80
C SER A 308 21.14 9.64 -22.91
N PRO A 309 21.43 8.43 -23.43
CA PRO A 309 22.26 7.45 -22.74
C PRO A 309 23.66 7.95 -22.35
N ALA A 310 24.21 8.88 -23.11
CA ALA A 310 25.54 9.45 -22.85
C ALA A 310 25.52 10.57 -21.79
N GLY A 311 24.34 11.02 -21.38
CA GLY A 311 24.14 12.09 -20.40
C GLY A 311 23.10 11.70 -19.37
N ALA A 312 22.28 12.68 -18.95
CA ALA A 312 21.12 12.39 -18.14
C ALA A 312 19.97 11.91 -19.03
N TYR A 313 19.26 10.89 -18.55
CA TYR A 313 18.01 10.45 -19.15
C TYR A 313 16.93 10.26 -18.07
N TYR A 314 15.68 10.35 -18.50
CA TYR A 314 14.52 10.35 -17.62
C TYR A 314 13.42 9.44 -18.15
N ASN A 315 12.65 8.88 -17.23
CA ASN A 315 11.34 8.29 -17.56
C ASN A 315 10.32 9.42 -17.63
N SER A 316 9.68 9.62 -18.78
CA SER A 316 8.88 10.81 -19.05
C SER A 316 7.54 10.48 -19.68
N VAL A 317 6.59 11.40 -19.50
CA VAL A 317 5.37 11.49 -20.29
C VAL A 317 5.44 12.77 -21.11
N ILE A 318 5.15 12.68 -22.40
CA ILE A 318 5.03 13.83 -23.30
C ILE A 318 3.61 13.92 -23.85
N SER A 319 3.22 15.12 -24.28
CA SER A 319 1.97 15.38 -25.01
C SER A 319 2.29 15.62 -26.47
N LEU A 320 1.57 14.92 -27.35
CA LEU A 320 1.65 15.02 -28.80
C LEU A 320 0.30 15.44 -29.37
#